data_AF-A0A0B5HTL3-F1
#
_entry.id   AF-A0A0B5HTL3-F1
#
_cell.length_a   1.000
_cell.length_b   1.000
_cell.length_c   1.000
_cell.angle_alpha   90.00
_cell.angle_beta   90.00
_cell.angle_gamma   90.00
#
_symmetry.space_group_name_H-M   'P 1'
#
loop_
_entity.id
_entity.type
_entity.pdbx_description
1 polymer ?
#
loop_
_entity_poly.entity_id
_entity_poly.type
_entity_poly.pdbx_seq_one_letter_code
_entity_poly.pdbx_strand_id
1 'polypeptide(L)' 'MAEATLKQIYSKLNEIDQKVNSLLVKEEKPTKSELKAIRAGKKQFAQGTFRSWDEIKKTI' A
#
# COMPACT_ATOMS: atom_id res chain seq x y z
N MET A 1 34.59 10.52 -25.44
CA MET A 1 34.59 9.35 -24.54
C MET A 1 33.75 9.58 -23.28
N ALA A 2 33.98 10.67 -22.52
CA ALA A 2 33.22 10.98 -21.30
C ALA A 2 31.68 11.11 -21.50
N GLU A 3 31.24 11.67 -22.62
CA GLU A 3 29.81 11.87 -22.91
C GLU A 3 29.05 10.54 -23.11
N ALA A 4 29.68 9.57 -23.77
CA ALA A 4 29.12 8.23 -23.94
C ALA A 4 29.01 7.50 -22.60
N THR A 5 30.01 7.66 -21.73
CA THR A 5 29.99 7.11 -20.36
C THR A 5 28.88 7.73 -19.52
N LEU A 6 28.69 9.05 -19.58
CA LEU A 6 27.60 9.74 -18.88
C LEU A 6 26.22 9.24 -19.34
N LYS A 7 26.02 9.09 -20.64
CA LYS A 7 24.76 8.57 -21.20
C LYS A 7 24.45 7.15 -20.71
N GLN A 8 25.47 6.29 -20.62
CA GLN A 8 25.31 4.93 -20.09
C GLN A 8 24.97 4.93 -18.60
N ILE A 9 25.57 5.83 -17.81
CA ILE A 9 25.25 5.99 -16.39
C ILE A 9 23.78 6.40 -16.21
N TYR A 10 23.31 7.40 -16.96
CA TYR A 10 21.91 7.83 -16.90
C TYR A 10 20.93 6.72 -17.29
N SER A 11 21.24 5.94 -18.33
CA SER A 11 20.41 4.79 -18.72
C SER A 11 20.29 3.77 -17.59
N LYS A 12 21.43 3.42 -16.97
CA LYS A 12 21.47 2.47 -15.84
C LYS A 12 20.71 2.99 -14.62
N LEU A 13 20.82 4.28 -14.30
CA LEU A 13 20.06 4.88 -13.20
C LEU A 13 18.55 4.81 -13.46
N ASN A 14 18.11 5.10 -14.69
CA ASN A 14 16.70 5.01 -15.06
C ASN A 14 16.16 3.57 -14.99
N GLU A 15 16.95 2.58 -15.44
CA GLU A 15 16.59 1.16 -15.30
C GLU A 15 16.47 0.72 -13.84
N ILE A 16 17.36 1.19 -12.97
CA ILE A 16 17.31 0.91 -11.53
C ILE A 16 16.05 1.53 -10.93
N ASP A 17 15.75 2.79 -11.24
CA ASP A 17 14.58 3.50 -10.73
C ASP A 17 13.27 2.78 -11.12
N GLN A 18 13.16 2.35 -12.38
CA GLN A 18 11.99 1.59 -12.83
C GLN A 18 11.86 0.24 -12.13
N LYS A 19 12.97 -0.48 -11.93
CA LYS A 19 12.95 -1.76 -11.20
C LYS A 19 12.56 -1.56 -9.74
N VAL A 20 13.11 -0.56 -9.06
CA VAL A 20 12.75 -0.23 -7.67
C VAL A 20 11.26 0.10 -7.60
N ASN A 21 10.75 0.96 -8.49
CA ASN A 21 9.33 1.30 -8.53
C ASN A 21 8.41 0.11 -8.83
N SER A 22 8.87 -0.90 -9.55
CA SER A 22 8.11 -2.15 -9.77
C SER A 22 8.12 -3.09 -8.56
N LEU A 23 9.17 -3.04 -7.73
CA LEU A 23 9.35 -3.88 -6.55
C LEU A 23 8.70 -3.27 -5.31
N LEU A 24 8.58 -1.95 -5.27
CA LEU A 24 7.79 -1.27 -4.25
C LEU A 24 6.33 -1.66 -4.44
N VAL A 25 5.73 -2.23 -3.39
CA VAL A 25 4.28 -2.46 -3.32
C VAL A 25 3.64 -1.10 -3.60
N LYS A 26 2.96 -0.98 -4.74
CA LYS A 26 2.18 0.23 -5.02
C LYS A 26 1.24 0.42 -3.84
N GLU A 27 1.24 1.61 -3.23
CA GLU A 27 0.27 1.92 -2.20
C GLU A 27 -1.13 1.78 -2.79
N GLU A 28 -1.77 0.65 -2.53
CA GLU A 28 -3.15 0.43 -2.94
C GLU A 28 -4.02 1.34 -2.09
N LYS A 29 -4.63 2.32 -2.74
CA LYS A 29 -5.66 3.12 -2.08
C LYS A 29 -6.84 2.20 -1.78
N PRO A 30 -7.39 2.23 -0.55
CA PRO A 30 -8.53 1.39 -0.23
C PRO A 30 -9.70 1.69 -1.17
N THR A 31 -10.37 0.63 -1.61
CA THR A 31 -11.61 0.71 -2.38
C THR A 31 -12.71 1.42 -1.59
N LYS A 32 -13.79 1.84 -2.27
CA LYS A 32 -14.93 2.48 -1.60
C LYS A 32 -15.55 1.60 -0.52
N SER A 33 -15.60 0.28 -0.73
CA SER A 33 -16.10 -0.70 0.24
C SER A 33 -15.18 -0.80 1.46
N GLU A 34 -13.88 -0.88 1.26
CA GLU A 34 -12.89 -0.91 2.35
C GLU A 34 -12.90 0.38 3.16
N LEU A 35 -12.98 1.55 2.50
CA LEU A 35 -13.15 2.83 3.19
C LEU A 35 -14.41 2.85 4.07
N LYS A 36 -15.52 2.27 3.59
CA LYS A 36 -16.76 2.15 4.37
C LYS A 36 -16.56 1.24 5.59
N ALA A 37 -15.89 0.09 5.42
CA ALA A 37 -15.57 -0.83 6.51
C ALA A 37 -14.66 -0.18 7.56
N ILE A 38 -13.60 0.52 7.12
CA ILE A 38 -12.70 1.27 8.00
C ILE A 38 -13.47 2.32 8.82
N ARG A 39 -14.36 3.08 8.18
CA ARG A 39 -15.21 4.06 8.89
C ARG A 39 -16.14 3.40 9.90
N ALA A 40 -16.74 2.27 9.54
CA ALA A 40 -17.61 1.52 10.45
C ALA A 40 -16.85 1.01 11.67
N GLY A 41 -15.67 0.41 11.47
CA GLY A 41 -14.80 -0.04 12.56
C GLY A 41 -14.35 1.10 13.47
N LYS A 42 -13.95 2.25 12.91
CA LYS A 42 -13.62 3.45 13.70
C LYS A 42 -14.79 3.92 14.56
N LYS A 43 -16.01 3.91 14.01
CA LYS A 43 -17.23 4.29 14.74
C LYS A 43 -17.54 3.30 15.86
N GLN A 44 -17.45 1.99 15.60
CA GLN A 44 -17.67 0.96 16.62
C GLN A 44 -16.64 1.07 17.76
N PHE A 45 -15.37 1.32 17.41
CA PHE A 45 -14.30 1.50 18.39
C PHE A 45 -14.56 2.73 19.29
N ALA A 46 -14.92 3.87 18.70
CA ALA A 46 -15.28 5.07 19.45
C ALA A 46 -16.50 4.88 20.37
N GLN A 47 -17.41 3.98 20.00
CA GLN A 47 -18.61 3.63 20.78
C GLN A 47 -18.37 2.51 21.80
N GLY A 48 -17.17 1.93 21.86
CA GLY A 48 -16.88 0.77 22.70
C GLY A 48 -17.58 -0.52 22.26
N THR A 49 -18.19 -0.54 21.08
CA THR A 49 -18.95 -1.67 20.52
C THR A 49 -18.13 -2.46 19.49
N PHE A 50 -16.84 -2.15 19.35
CA PHE A 50 -15.94 -2.89 18.49
C PHE A 50 -15.82 -4.32 18.99
N ARG A 51 -16.11 -5.27 18.10
CA ARG A 51 -15.88 -6.69 18.32
C ARG A 51 -14.71 -7.12 17.46
N SER A 52 -13.75 -7.80 18.07
CA SER A 52 -12.64 -8.37 17.31
C SER A 52 -13.16 -9.46 16.36
N TRP A 53 -12.42 -9.72 15.29
CA TRP A 53 -12.79 -10.79 14.36
C TRP A 53 -12.83 -12.17 15.05
N ASP A 54 -11.95 -12.39 16.02
CA ASP A 54 -11.93 -13.60 16.83
C ASP A 54 -13.17 -13.76 17.71
N GLU A 55 -13.75 -12.65 18.19
CA GLU A 55 -15.03 -12.66 18.92
C GLU A 55 -16.22 -12.92 18.01
N ILE A 56 -16.19 -12.45 16.76
CA ILE A 56 -17.27 -12.68 15.79
C ILE A 56 -17.29 -14.14 15.36
N LYS A 57 -16.12 -14.75 15.10
CA LYS A 57 -16.00 -16.17 14.71
C LYS A 57 -16.58 -17.14 15.75
N LYS A 58 -16.56 -16.79 17.03
CA LYS A 58 -17.13 -17.63 18.09
C LYS A 58 -18.66 -17.62 18.11
N THR A 59 -19.30 -16.72 17.37
CA THR A 59 -20.76 -16.54 17.35
C THR A 59 -21.43 -16.97 16.04
N ILE A 60 -20.67 -17.52 15.10
CA ILE A 60 -21.13 -18.09 13.83
C ILE A 60 -20.81 -19.57 13.85
#